data_AF-A0A7J7KTJ2-F1
#
_entry.id   AF-A0A7J7KTJ2-F1
#
_cell.length_a   1.000
_cell.length_b   1.000
_cell.length_c   1.000
_cell.angle_alpha   90.00
_cell.angle_beta   90.00
_cell.angle_gamma   90.00
#
_symmetry.space_group_name_H-M   'P 1'
#
loop_
_entity.id
_entity.type
_entity.pdbx_description
1 polymer ?
#
loop_
_entity_poly.entity_id
_entity_poly.type
_entity_poly.pdbx_seq_one_letter_code
_entity_poly.pdbx_strand_id
1 'polypeptide(L)'
;MSSRVTQMPNGKEKPRRKWPEKNTEEYSEKRSQNNVAVKKSREKARLKQQESKSKVEGLKKENSELEVKVETLQKELTILKDLFTAHANGTAATVSSNNMNTDLSFHQSEDPVSLDHVYSSPSSKKTVVSKANMPADSLPSISNSTVTYSLGNWTTPNL
;
A
#
# COMPACT_ATOMS: atom_id res chain seq x y z
N MET A 1 2.65 -5.36 40.18
CA MET A 1 2.84 -5.57 38.72
C MET A 1 4.14 -4.86 38.35
N SER A 2 5.25 -5.61 38.21
CA SER A 2 6.59 -5.03 38.05
C SER A 2 6.87 -4.63 36.60
N SER A 3 7.11 -3.34 36.38
CA SER A 3 7.50 -2.75 35.11
C SER A 3 8.92 -3.18 34.74
N ARG A 4 9.08 -3.99 33.70
CA ARG A 4 10.40 -4.32 33.14
C ARG A 4 10.93 -3.11 32.36
N VAL A 5 11.75 -2.30 33.01
CA VAL A 5 12.60 -1.31 32.35
C VAL A 5 13.66 -2.06 31.55
N THR A 6 13.52 -2.09 30.23
CA THR A 6 14.58 -2.57 29.33
C THR A 6 15.68 -1.51 29.30
N GLN A 7 16.62 -1.60 30.24
CA GLN A 7 17.83 -0.80 30.23
C GLN A 7 18.66 -1.20 29.00
N MET A 8 18.81 -0.28 28.05
CA MET A 8 19.69 -0.50 26.90
C MET A 8 21.14 -0.55 27.38
N PRO A 9 21.95 -1.52 26.93
CA PRO A 9 23.32 -1.65 27.40
C PRO A 9 24.13 -0.41 27.00
N ASN A 10 24.73 0.19 28.02
CA ASN A 10 25.59 1.36 27.97
C ASN A 10 26.66 1.21 26.87
N GLY A 11 26.85 2.26 26.08
CA GLY A 11 27.63 2.27 24.83
C GLY A 11 29.11 2.03 25.00
N LYS A 12 29.53 0.76 25.19
CA LYS A 12 30.87 0.33 24.81
C LYS A 12 30.86 0.16 23.29
N GLU A 13 31.52 1.08 22.59
CA GLU A 13 31.72 1.01 21.15
C GLU A 13 32.14 -0.41 20.77
N LYS A 14 31.26 -1.12 20.05
CA LYS A 14 31.61 -2.43 19.49
C LYS A 14 32.81 -2.16 18.58
N PRO A 15 33.96 -2.82 18.78
CA PRO A 15 35.10 -2.63 17.90
C PRO A 15 34.61 -2.83 16.48
N ARG A 16 34.88 -1.86 15.60
CA ARG A 16 34.53 -1.95 14.18
C ARG A 16 35.10 -3.27 13.69
N ARG A 17 34.25 -4.29 13.53
CA ARG A 17 34.71 -5.62 13.16
C ARG A 17 35.38 -5.46 11.80
N LYS A 18 36.69 -5.71 11.75
CA LYS A 18 37.45 -5.70 10.51
C LYS A 18 36.75 -6.64 9.54
N TRP A 19 36.59 -6.19 8.30
CA TRP A 19 35.99 -7.02 7.27
C TRP A 19 36.87 -8.27 7.09
N PRO A 20 36.31 -9.49 7.17
CA PRO A 20 37.11 -10.70 7.03
C PRO A 20 37.66 -10.81 5.60
N GLU A 21 38.87 -11.32 5.48
CA GLU A 21 39.51 -11.54 4.18
C GLU A 21 38.70 -12.53 3.34
N LYS A 22 38.66 -12.30 2.03
CA LYS A 22 37.73 -13.01 1.11
C LYS A 22 37.92 -14.52 1.05
N ASN A 23 39.09 -15.03 1.44
CA ASN A 23 39.44 -16.45 1.39
C ASN A 23 39.31 -17.17 2.74
N THR A 24 38.70 -16.51 3.74
CA THR A 24 38.48 -17.10 5.06
C THR A 24 37.11 -17.77 5.15
N GLU A 25 37.01 -18.84 5.95
CA GLU A 25 35.73 -19.49 6.25
C GLU A 25 34.74 -18.50 6.88
N GLU A 26 35.23 -17.60 7.75
CA GLU A 26 34.41 -16.56 8.36
C GLU A 26 33.75 -15.62 7.33
N TYR A 27 34.44 -15.29 6.23
CA TYR A 27 33.87 -14.50 5.14
C TYR A 27 32.79 -15.31 4.39
N SER A 28 33.04 -16.59 4.12
CA SER A 28 32.10 -17.50 3.45
C SER A 28 30.79 -17.61 4.22
N GLU A 29 30.85 -17.88 5.53
CA GLU A 29 29.69 -17.99 6.41
C GLU A 29 28.90 -16.67 6.49
N LYS A 30 29.58 -15.52 6.65
CA LYS A 30 28.89 -14.22 6.66
C LYS A 30 28.20 -13.92 5.34
N ARG A 31 28.79 -14.32 4.21
CA ARG A 31 28.19 -14.11 2.90
C ARG A 31 26.98 -15.02 2.70
N SER A 32 27.06 -16.28 3.11
CA SER A 32 25.94 -17.22 3.06
C SER A 32 24.76 -16.72 3.90
N GLN A 33 25.03 -16.25 5.13
CA GLN A 33 24.02 -15.63 6.00
C GLN A 33 23.39 -14.37 5.39
N ASN A 34 24.21 -13.48 4.81
CA ASN A 34 23.67 -12.29 4.16
C ASN A 34 22.81 -12.64 2.94
N ASN A 35 23.22 -13.63 2.13
CA ASN A 35 22.43 -14.09 1.00
C ASN A 35 21.06 -14.61 1.46
N VAL A 36 21.00 -15.36 2.58
CA VAL A 36 19.74 -15.79 3.19
C VAL A 36 18.92 -14.59 3.68
N ALA A 37 19.56 -13.64 4.37
CA ALA A 37 18.88 -12.43 4.87
C ALA A 37 18.28 -11.59 3.73
N VAL A 38 19.00 -11.43 2.62
CA VAL A 38 18.52 -10.72 1.43
C VAL A 38 17.33 -11.44 0.81
N LYS A 39 17.41 -12.77 0.64
CA LYS A 39 16.27 -13.58 0.13
C LYS A 39 15.05 -13.38 1.03
N LYS A 40 15.20 -13.52 2.34
CA LYS A 40 14.13 -13.33 3.33
C LYS A 40 13.55 -11.91 3.29
N SER A 41 14.39 -10.88 3.16
CA SER A 41 13.94 -9.49 3.06
C SER A 41 13.13 -9.24 1.79
N ARG A 42 13.59 -9.78 0.65
CA ARG A 42 12.88 -9.67 -0.63
C ARG A 42 11.54 -10.39 -0.59
N GLU A 43 11.52 -11.60 -0.02
CA GLU A 43 10.29 -12.36 0.13
C GLU A 43 9.29 -11.65 1.05
N LYS A 44 9.74 -11.11 2.18
CA LYS A 44 8.89 -10.31 3.07
C LYS A 44 8.28 -9.10 2.35
N ALA A 45 9.06 -8.40 1.54
CA ALA A 45 8.55 -7.28 0.74
C ALA A 45 7.52 -7.73 -0.30
N ARG A 46 7.77 -8.85 -0.99
CA ARG A 46 6.84 -9.44 -1.96
C ARG A 46 5.54 -9.87 -1.30
N LEU A 47 5.61 -10.53 -0.14
CA LEU A 47 4.43 -10.94 0.63
C LEU A 47 3.61 -9.73 1.07
N LYS A 48 4.25 -8.69 1.60
CA LYS A 48 3.55 -7.45 1.99
C LYS A 48 2.84 -6.80 0.80
N GLN A 49 3.48 -6.79 -0.38
CA GLN A 49 2.86 -6.29 -1.59
C GLN A 49 1.65 -7.14 -2.00
N GLN A 50 1.78 -8.46 -1.94
CA GLN A 50 0.69 -9.37 -2.27
C GLN A 50 -0.49 -9.24 -1.30
N GLU A 51 -0.21 -9.19 0.00
CA GLU A 51 -1.22 -8.97 1.05
C GLU A 51 -1.98 -7.67 0.82
N SER A 52 -1.27 -6.59 0.49
CA SER A 52 -1.89 -5.30 0.18
C SER A 52 -2.80 -5.39 -1.05
N LYS A 53 -2.37 -6.08 -2.11
CA LYS A 53 -3.20 -6.32 -3.30
C LYS A 53 -4.46 -7.11 -2.95
N SER A 54 -4.32 -8.22 -2.25
CA SER A 54 -5.45 -9.06 -1.85
C SER A 54 -6.41 -8.33 -0.91
N LYS A 55 -5.92 -7.44 -0.04
CA LYS A 55 -6.77 -6.57 0.78
C LYS A 55 -7.60 -5.60 -0.07
N VAL A 56 -6.99 -4.97 -1.08
CA VAL A 56 -7.70 -4.08 -2.00
C VAL A 56 -8.76 -4.85 -2.79
N GLU A 57 -8.43 -6.04 -3.29
CA GLU A 57 -9.39 -6.92 -3.98
C GLU A 57 -10.56 -7.30 -3.07
N GLY A 58 -10.28 -7.68 -1.82
CA GLY A 58 -11.30 -7.99 -0.83
C GLY A 58 -12.23 -6.81 -0.55
N LEU A 59 -11.68 -5.61 -0.34
CA LEU A 59 -12.46 -4.39 -0.13
C LEU A 59 -13.31 -4.02 -1.35
N LYS A 60 -12.79 -4.19 -2.57
CA LYS A 60 -13.58 -3.97 -3.80
C LYS A 60 -14.77 -4.92 -3.90
N LYS A 61 -14.56 -6.19 -3.57
CA LYS A 61 -15.62 -7.20 -3.56
C LYS A 61 -16.69 -6.85 -2.53
N GLU A 62 -16.28 -6.57 -1.29
CA GLU A 62 -17.19 -6.19 -0.20
C GLU A 62 -17.98 -4.92 -0.56
N ASN A 63 -17.31 -3.92 -1.15
CA ASN A 63 -18.00 -2.70 -1.58
C ASN A 63 -19.08 -2.98 -2.63
N SER A 64 -18.79 -3.83 -3.62
CA SER A 64 -19.79 -4.25 -4.63
C SER A 64 -20.97 -5.00 -4.01
N GLU A 65 -20.71 -5.89 -3.04
CA GLU A 65 -21.78 -6.60 -2.31
C GLU A 65 -22.65 -5.62 -1.50
N LEU A 66 -22.05 -4.61 -0.86
CA LEU A 66 -22.76 -3.57 -0.14
C LEU A 66 -23.60 -2.68 -1.05
N GLU A 67 -23.07 -2.29 -2.22
CA GLU A 67 -23.80 -1.52 -3.24
C GLU A 67 -25.09 -2.25 -3.68
N VAL A 68 -25.00 -3.55 -3.97
CA VAL A 68 -26.17 -4.38 -4.33
C VAL A 68 -27.17 -4.45 -3.18
N LYS A 69 -26.69 -4.55 -1.93
CA LYS A 69 -27.57 -4.58 -0.75
C LYS A 69 -28.32 -3.25 -0.57
N VAL A 70 -27.61 -2.12 -0.74
CA VAL A 70 -28.23 -0.79 -0.68
C VAL A 70 -29.29 -0.65 -1.77
N GLU A 71 -28.97 -1.03 -3.01
CA GLU A 71 -29.92 -0.99 -4.13
C GLU A 71 -31.16 -1.84 -3.87
N THR A 72 -30.99 -3.05 -3.32
CA THR A 72 -32.10 -3.94 -2.98
C THR A 72 -33.02 -3.33 -1.93
N LEU A 73 -32.44 -2.81 -0.83
CA LEU A 73 -33.21 -2.15 0.22
C LEU A 73 -33.93 -0.91 -0.29
N GLN A 74 -33.31 -0.13 -1.18
CA GLN A 74 -33.95 1.02 -1.83
C GLN A 74 -35.17 0.60 -2.66
N LYS A 75 -35.07 -0.50 -3.42
CA LYS A 75 -36.20 -1.05 -4.18
C LYS A 75 -37.32 -1.52 -3.26
N GLU A 76 -36.99 -2.26 -2.19
CA GLU A 76 -37.97 -2.69 -1.19
C GLU A 76 -38.70 -1.51 -0.53
N LEU A 77 -37.97 -0.47 -0.13
CA LEU A 77 -38.55 0.75 0.43
C LEU A 77 -39.46 1.47 -0.58
N THR A 78 -39.07 1.51 -1.85
CA THR A 78 -39.88 2.12 -2.92
C THR A 78 -41.18 1.35 -3.09
N ILE A 79 -41.12 0.01 -3.16
CA ILE A 79 -42.32 -0.84 -3.25
C ILE A 79 -43.26 -0.60 -2.07
N LEU A 80 -42.72 -0.54 -0.85
CA LEU A 80 -43.52 -0.25 0.35
C LEU A 80 -44.16 1.13 0.29
N LYS A 81 -43.39 2.16 -0.11
CA LYS A 81 -43.91 3.53 -0.28
C LYS A 81 -45.04 3.57 -1.31
N ASP A 82 -44.87 2.91 -2.44
CA ASP A 82 -45.86 2.86 -3.51
C ASP A 82 -47.13 2.12 -3.04
N LEU A 83 -46.98 1.02 -2.29
CA LEU A 83 -48.08 0.29 -1.70
C LEU A 83 -48.89 1.17 -0.73
N PHE A 84 -48.21 1.86 0.19
CA PHE A 84 -48.85 2.77 1.14
C PHE A 84 -49.53 3.94 0.42
N THR A 85 -48.90 4.51 -0.61
CA THR A 85 -49.45 5.64 -1.38
C THR A 85 -50.68 5.19 -2.17
N ALA A 86 -50.66 4.02 -2.79
CA ALA A 86 -51.83 3.47 -3.49
C ALA A 86 -53.01 3.22 -2.54
N HIS A 87 -52.75 2.67 -1.34
CA HIS A 87 -53.79 2.43 -0.33
C HIS A 87 -54.30 3.71 0.31
N ALA A 88 -53.42 4.69 0.56
CA ALA A 88 -53.80 6.01 1.04
C ALA A 88 -54.64 6.74 -0.01
N ASN A 89 -54.28 6.70 -1.29
CA ASN A 89 -55.07 7.35 -2.34
C ASN A 89 -56.44 6.68 -2.57
N GLY A 90 -56.58 5.39 -2.25
CA GLY A 90 -57.86 4.68 -2.23
C GLY A 90 -58.74 4.96 -0.99
N THR A 91 -58.17 5.54 0.08
CA THR A 91 -58.87 5.82 1.35
C THR A 91 -58.89 7.31 1.75
N ALA A 92 -58.10 8.15 1.08
CA ALA A 92 -57.82 9.54 1.44
C ALA A 92 -58.21 10.54 0.34
N ALA A 93 -59.50 10.58 -0.02
CA ALA A 93 -60.08 11.80 -0.56
C ALA A 93 -60.07 12.99 0.46
N THR A 94 -59.52 12.81 1.68
CA THR A 94 -59.71 13.77 2.77
C THR A 94 -58.43 14.30 3.44
N VAL A 95 -57.22 13.72 3.30
CA VAL A 95 -56.07 14.22 4.09
C VAL A 95 -54.84 14.56 3.24
N SER A 96 -54.78 15.84 2.90
CA SER A 96 -53.63 16.70 2.64
C SER A 96 -52.26 16.07 2.39
N SER A 97 -51.82 16.28 1.15
CA SER A 97 -50.46 16.57 0.70
C SER A 97 -49.38 16.69 1.79
N ASN A 98 -48.39 15.80 1.75
CA ASN A 98 -47.02 16.09 2.18
C ASN A 98 -46.05 15.34 1.27
N ASN A 99 -45.65 16.00 0.20
CA ASN A 99 -44.60 15.57 -0.72
C ASN A 99 -43.23 15.88 -0.07
N MET A 100 -42.68 14.93 0.70
CA MET A 100 -41.27 14.94 1.07
C MET A 100 -40.50 14.17 -0.01
N ASN A 101 -40.17 14.87 -1.10
CA ASN A 101 -39.23 14.37 -2.07
C ASN A 101 -37.82 14.55 -1.51
N THR A 102 -37.33 13.56 -0.76
CA THR A 102 -35.89 13.48 -0.46
C THR A 102 -35.20 12.90 -1.68
N ASP A 103 -35.03 13.75 -2.70
CA ASP A 103 -34.10 13.47 -3.80
C ASP A 103 -32.70 13.54 -3.20
N LEU A 104 -32.20 12.40 -2.71
CA LEU A 104 -30.81 12.24 -2.35
C LEU A 104 -30.05 12.04 -3.66
N SER A 105 -29.91 13.15 -4.39
CA SER A 105 -29.27 13.22 -5.69
C SER A 105 -27.92 12.51 -5.59
N PHE A 106 -27.82 11.38 -6.30
CA PHE A 106 -26.59 10.65 -6.54
C PHE A 106 -25.61 11.60 -7.23
N HIS A 107 -24.70 12.20 -6.45
CA HIS A 107 -23.55 12.89 -7.01
C HIS A 107 -22.70 11.82 -7.68
N GLN A 108 -22.87 11.70 -9.00
CA GLN A 108 -21.94 11.03 -9.87
C GLN A 108 -20.67 11.88 -9.94
N SER A 109 -19.92 11.93 -8.83
CA SER A 109 -18.63 12.60 -8.81
C SER A 109 -17.63 11.70 -9.50
N GLU A 110 -17.44 12.03 -10.77
CA GLU A 110 -16.21 11.95 -11.54
C GLU A 110 -15.75 10.56 -12.00
N ASP A 111 -15.29 10.55 -13.24
CA ASP A 111 -14.59 9.45 -13.91
C ASP A 111 -13.70 8.68 -12.93
N PRO A 112 -13.66 7.33 -12.95
CA PRO A 112 -12.73 6.60 -12.13
C PRO A 112 -11.32 6.97 -12.58
N VAL A 113 -10.69 7.89 -11.84
CA VAL A 113 -9.26 8.15 -11.92
C VAL A 113 -8.60 6.78 -11.90
N SER A 114 -7.98 6.42 -13.02
CA SER A 114 -7.31 5.13 -13.20
C SER A 114 -6.46 4.85 -11.97
N LEU A 115 -6.96 3.97 -11.10
CA LEU A 115 -6.41 3.70 -9.78
C LEU A 115 -5.02 3.04 -9.86
N ASP A 116 -4.64 2.62 -11.07
CA ASP A 116 -3.33 2.12 -11.43
C ASP A 116 -2.24 3.21 -11.30
N HIS A 117 -2.60 4.50 -11.33
CA HIS A 117 -1.62 5.59 -11.30
C HIS A 117 -1.18 6.01 -9.88
N VAL A 118 -2.06 5.93 -8.88
CA VAL A 118 -1.76 6.37 -7.49
C VAL A 118 -0.98 5.31 -6.70
N TYR A 119 -1.09 4.03 -7.08
CA TYR A 119 -0.40 2.92 -6.41
C TYR A 119 0.76 2.32 -7.22
N SER A 120 1.25 3.03 -8.23
CA SER A 120 2.48 2.63 -8.92
C SER A 120 3.67 2.82 -7.97
N SER A 121 4.12 1.73 -7.36
CA SER A 121 5.42 1.65 -6.66
C SER A 121 6.51 2.30 -7.51
N PRO A 122 7.50 2.98 -6.90
CA PRO A 122 8.58 3.64 -7.63
C PRO A 122 9.17 2.68 -8.65
N SER A 123 9.17 3.09 -9.92
CA SER A 123 9.68 2.36 -11.07
C SER A 123 10.96 1.60 -10.69
N SER A 124 10.87 0.27 -10.70
CA SER A 124 12.08 -0.57 -10.67
C SER A 124 12.87 -0.23 -11.93
N LYS A 125 13.95 0.55 -11.78
CA LYS A 125 14.98 0.67 -12.82
C LYS A 125 15.45 -0.76 -13.14
N LYS A 126 14.88 -1.37 -14.18
CA LYS A 126 15.40 -2.61 -14.76
C LYS A 126 16.73 -2.25 -15.42
N THR A 127 17.83 -2.39 -14.69
CA THR A 127 19.12 -2.56 -15.34
C THR A 127 19.09 -3.94 -16.00
N VAL A 128 18.78 -3.97 -17.29
CA VAL A 128 18.98 -5.15 -18.13
C VAL A 128 20.49 -5.31 -18.26
N VAL A 129 21.08 -6.24 -17.50
CA VAL A 129 22.43 -6.72 -17.80
C VAL A 129 22.28 -7.66 -18.99
N SER A 130 22.36 -7.12 -20.20
CA SER A 130 22.57 -7.90 -21.40
C SER A 130 23.93 -8.59 -21.27
N LYS A 131 23.91 -9.93 -21.23
CA LYS A 131 25.11 -10.76 -21.18
C LYS A 131 25.77 -10.73 -22.57
N ALA A 132 26.53 -9.67 -22.85
CA ALA A 132 27.40 -9.63 -24.00
C ALA A 132 28.63 -10.50 -23.72
N ASN A 133 28.94 -11.37 -24.68
CA ASN A 133 30.20 -12.11 -24.74
C ASN A 133 31.36 -11.10 -24.77
N MET A 134 32.18 -11.05 -23.71
CA MET A 134 33.32 -10.13 -23.57
C MET A 134 34.63 -10.94 -23.56
N PRO A 135 35.66 -10.56 -24.34
CA PRO A 135 36.97 -11.21 -24.32
C PRO A 135 37.71 -10.94 -23.00
N ALA A 136 38.57 -11.89 -22.61
CA ALA A 136 39.07 -12.06 -21.23
C ALA A 136 40.06 -10.99 -20.71
N ASP A 137 40.56 -10.07 -21.53
CA ASP A 137 41.62 -9.14 -21.11
C ASP A 137 41.24 -7.68 -21.32
N SER A 138 40.47 -7.11 -20.37
CA SER A 138 40.46 -5.68 -20.02
C SER A 138 39.45 -5.42 -18.90
N LEU A 139 39.93 -5.33 -17.65
CA LEU A 139 39.09 -4.90 -16.53
C LEU A 139 38.78 -3.40 -16.66
N PRO A 140 37.50 -2.97 -16.63
CA PRO A 140 37.18 -1.55 -16.57
C PRO A 140 37.59 -0.99 -15.19
N SER A 141 38.43 0.05 -15.19
CA SER A 141 38.70 0.88 -14.02
C SER A 141 37.39 1.48 -13.51
N ILE A 142 36.85 0.95 -12.42
CA ILE A 142 35.68 1.50 -11.75
C ILE A 142 36.13 2.75 -11.00
N SER A 143 35.92 3.93 -11.59
CA SER A 143 35.98 5.18 -10.84
C SER A 143 34.79 5.18 -9.86
N ASN A 144 35.10 5.22 -8.56
CA ASN A 144 34.09 5.37 -7.53
C ASN A 144 33.51 6.78 -7.60
N SER A 145 32.32 6.94 -8.19
CA SER A 145 31.57 8.19 -8.06
C SER A 145 30.88 8.22 -6.69
N THR A 146 31.37 9.08 -5.80
CA THR A 146 30.69 9.39 -4.55
C THR A 146 29.42 10.19 -4.87
N VAL A 147 28.25 9.56 -4.73
CA VAL A 147 26.97 10.27 -4.78
C VAL A 147 26.79 11.00 -3.45
N THR A 148 27.02 12.30 -3.43
CA THR A 148 26.71 13.16 -2.29
C THR A 148 25.24 13.60 -2.37
N TYR A 149 24.46 13.33 -1.32
CA TYR A 149 23.12 13.87 -1.18
C TYR A 149 23.22 15.22 -0.46
N SER A 150 22.79 16.30 -1.11
CA SER A 150 22.61 17.60 -0.46
C SER A 150 21.34 17.53 0.40
N LEU A 151 21.48 17.65 1.72
CA LEU A 151 20.35 17.79 2.62
C LEU A 151 19.80 19.21 2.46
N GLY A 152 18.63 19.34 1.83
CA GLY A 152 17.92 20.61 1.76
C GLY A 152 17.55 21.10 3.16
N ASN A 153 17.75 22.39 3.43
CA ASN A 153 17.37 23.04 4.68
C ASN A 153 15.83 23.06 4.81
N TRP A 154 15.31 22.46 5.87
CA TRP A 154 13.91 22.60 6.27
C TRP A 154 13.81 23.78 7.22
N THR A 155 13.37 24.93 6.72
CA THR A 155 13.02 26.07 7.57
C THR A 155 11.66 25.79 8.20
N THR A 156 11.60 25.67 9.52
CA THR A 156 10.34 25.59 10.27
C THR A 156 9.66 26.97 10.28
N PRO A 157 8.37 27.10 9.94
CA PRO A 157 7.67 28.37 10.07
C PRO A 157 7.50 28.73 11.55
N ASN A 158 7.76 30.00 11.86
CA ASN A 158 7.63 30.59 13.19
C ASN A 158 6.13 30.78 13.53
N LEU A 159 5.80 30.68 14.83
CA LEU A 159 4.42 30.76 15.35
C LEU A 159 3.70 32.07 15.00
#